data_AF-A0A7C4QDW7-F1
#
_entry.id   AF-A0A7C4QDW7-F1
#
_cell.length_a   1.000
_cell.length_b   1.000
_cell.length_c   1.000
_cell.angle_alpha   90.00
_cell.angle_beta   90.00
_cell.angle_gamma   90.00
#
_symmetry.space_group_name_H-M   'P 1'
#
loop_
_entity.id
_entity.type
_entity.pdbx_description
1 polymer ?
#
loop_
_entity_poly.entity_id
_entity_poly.type
_entity_poly.pdbx_seq_one_letter_code
_entity_poly.pdbx_strand_id
1 'polypeptide(L)'
;MMATEAFLPVPHWSERGEWEPIDERTGERAAWPAGLDPAALPRPRHRLRERVTFLWKGRRRQGEIRDIRLTAAGGGPPTLEYIVYTSGHGYWLPESRID
;
A
#
# COMPACT_ATOMS: atom_id res chain seq x y z
N MET A 1 18.54 6.53 20.57
CA MET A 1 17.64 7.51 19.94
C MET A 1 17.05 6.80 18.73
N MET A 2 15.88 6.18 18.92
CA MET A 2 15.24 5.27 17.96
C MET A 2 14.02 5.99 17.37
N ALA A 3 14.09 6.44 16.12
CA ALA A 3 12.92 6.76 15.30
C ALA A 3 13.38 7.02 13.85
N THR A 4 12.60 6.50 12.89
CA THR A 4 12.62 6.76 11.42
C THR A 4 13.19 5.68 10.47
N GLU A 5 13.07 4.38 10.79
CA GLU A 5 13.15 3.29 9.78
C GLU A 5 11.76 2.67 9.53
N ALA A 6 10.80 3.50 9.13
CA ALA A 6 9.48 3.03 8.72
C ALA A 6 9.61 2.30 7.37
N PHE A 7 9.80 0.97 7.43
CA PHE A 7 9.84 0.03 6.30
C PHE A 7 10.62 0.52 5.07
N LEU A 8 11.94 0.50 5.15
CA LEU A 8 12.78 0.47 3.94
C LEU A 8 13.37 -0.94 3.84
N PRO A 9 13.00 -1.74 2.83
CA PRO A 9 12.09 -1.45 1.72
C PRO A 9 10.59 -1.43 2.09
N VAL A 10 9.78 -0.76 1.26
CA VAL A 10 8.33 -0.69 1.42
C VAL A 10 7.68 -1.95 0.83
N PRO A 11 6.84 -2.68 1.58
CA PRO A 11 6.05 -3.78 1.04
C PRO A 11 5.02 -3.28 0.02
N HIS A 12 5.05 -3.79 -1.21
CA HIS A 12 4.00 -3.64 -2.23
C HIS A 12 3.31 -4.97 -2.48
N TRP A 13 1.99 -4.96 -2.64
CA TRP A 13 1.23 -6.17 -2.92
C TRP A 13 1.29 -6.48 -4.41
N SER A 14 1.73 -7.67 -4.76
CA SER A 14 1.84 -8.11 -6.14
C SER A 14 0.53 -8.68 -6.69
N GLU A 15 0.43 -8.77 -8.01
CA GLU A 15 -0.68 -9.46 -8.69
C GLU A 15 -0.73 -10.97 -8.37
N ARG A 16 0.36 -11.53 -7.83
CA ARG A 16 0.43 -12.92 -7.36
C ARG A 16 -0.17 -13.13 -5.97
N GLY A 17 -0.55 -12.07 -5.27
CA GLY A 17 -1.07 -12.16 -3.90
C GLY A 17 0.03 -12.32 -2.85
N GLU A 18 1.19 -11.72 -3.11
CA GLU A 18 2.37 -11.77 -2.24
C GLU A 18 2.91 -10.36 -2.01
N TRP A 19 3.50 -10.13 -0.83
CA TRP A 19 4.26 -8.91 -0.57
C TRP A 19 5.60 -8.94 -1.29
N GLU A 20 5.96 -7.81 -1.91
CA GLU A 20 7.24 -7.57 -2.56
C GLU A 20 7.95 -6.38 -1.89
N PRO A 21 9.22 -6.52 -1.51
CA PRO A 21 9.99 -5.42 -0.93
C PRO A 21 10.46 -4.49 -2.05
N ILE A 22 9.97 -3.26 -2.10
CA ILE A 22 10.37 -2.26 -3.10
C ILE A 22 11.18 -1.15 -2.44
N ASP A 23 12.33 -0.80 -3.01
CA ASP A 23 13.04 0.42 -2.67
C ASP A 23 12.36 1.59 -3.38
N GLU A 24 11.66 2.46 -2.63
CA GLU A 24 10.95 3.61 -3.20
C GLU A 24 11.87 4.64 -3.88
N ARG A 25 13.20 4.59 -3.64
CA ARG A 25 14.16 5.48 -4.28
C ARG A 25 14.48 5.06 -5.70
N THR A 26 14.50 3.76 -5.97
CA THR A 26 14.87 3.19 -7.28
C THR A 26 13.68 2.60 -8.02
N GLY A 27 12.60 2.26 -7.30
CA GLY A 27 11.47 1.49 -7.81
C GLY A 27 11.79 0.01 -8.02
N GLU A 28 12.97 -0.45 -7.59
CA GLU A 28 13.41 -1.83 -7.79
C GLU A 28 13.10 -2.71 -6.58
N ARG A 29 13.06 -4.02 -6.82
CA ARG A 29 12.92 -5.01 -5.76
C ARG A 29 14.19 -5.04 -4.89
N ALA A 30 14.00 -4.96 -3.58
CA ALA A 30 15.06 -5.01 -2.59
C ALA A 30 15.08 -6.36 -1.85
N ALA A 31 15.94 -6.48 -0.84
CA ALA A 31 15.91 -7.59 0.11
C ALA A 31 15.01 -7.25 1.29
N TRP A 32 14.28 -8.23 1.82
CA TRP A 32 13.57 -8.06 3.08
C TRP A 32 14.55 -7.80 4.24
N PRO A 33 14.18 -6.96 5.22
CA PRO A 33 14.95 -6.82 6.46
C PRO A 33 15.07 -8.17 7.17
N ALA A 34 16.22 -8.41 7.81
CA ALA A 34 16.44 -9.63 8.57
C ALA A 34 15.38 -9.79 9.67
N GLY A 35 14.78 -10.99 9.76
CA GLY A 35 13.77 -11.31 10.78
C GLY A 35 12.35 -10.83 10.47
N LEU A 36 12.13 -10.11 9.37
CA LEU A 36 10.78 -9.79 8.90
C LEU A 36 10.20 -10.99 8.12
N ASP A 37 9.04 -11.49 8.56
CA ASP A 37 8.25 -12.48 7.83
C ASP A 37 7.17 -11.78 6.98
N PRO A 38 7.28 -11.77 5.64
CA PRO A 38 6.29 -11.14 4.78
C PRO A 38 4.92 -11.81 4.86
N ALA A 39 4.85 -13.09 5.22
CA ALA A 39 3.58 -13.81 5.33
C ALA A 39 2.75 -13.37 6.54
N ALA A 40 3.40 -12.78 7.56
CA ALA A 40 2.76 -12.24 8.76
C ALA A 40 2.23 -10.80 8.57
N LEU A 41 2.56 -10.14 7.46
CA LEU A 41 2.05 -8.80 7.17
C LEU A 41 0.53 -8.84 6.87
N PRO A 42 -0.20 -7.75 7.16
CA PRO A 42 -1.63 -7.65 6.85
C PRO A 42 -1.88 -7.96 5.37
N ARG A 43 -2.99 -8.64 5.05
CA ARG A 43 -3.38 -8.86 3.66
C ARG A 43 -4.44 -7.84 3.26
N PRO A 44 -4.32 -7.22 2.08
CA PRO A 44 -5.34 -6.32 1.58
C PRO A 44 -6.63 -7.06 1.26
N ARG A 45 -7.78 -6.43 1.51
CA ARG A 45 -9.09 -6.97 1.12
C ARG A 45 -9.35 -6.83 -0.38
N HIS A 46 -8.92 -5.71 -0.94
CA HIS A 46 -9.03 -5.42 -2.36
C HIS A 46 -7.81 -5.87 -3.15
N ARG A 47 -7.98 -6.04 -4.45
CA ARG A 47 -6.97 -6.55 -5.39
C ARG A 47 -6.49 -5.44 -6.31
N LEU A 48 -5.29 -5.61 -6.86
CA LEU A 48 -4.84 -4.80 -7.99
C LEU A 48 -5.82 -4.94 -9.16
N ARG A 49 -6.02 -3.85 -9.89
CA ARG A 49 -6.96 -3.68 -11.02
C ARG A 49 -8.43 -3.83 -10.65
N GLU A 50 -8.76 -3.95 -9.36
CA GLU A 50 -10.15 -3.94 -8.90
C GLU A 50 -10.74 -2.54 -9.07
N ARG A 51 -11.96 -2.48 -9.63
CA ARG A 51 -12.73 -1.24 -9.71
C ARG A 51 -13.51 -1.06 -8.42
N VAL A 52 -13.28 0.05 -7.75
CA VAL A 52 -13.83 0.34 -6.42
C VAL A 52 -14.52 1.69 -6.39
N THR A 53 -15.43 1.85 -5.43
CA THR A 53 -15.93 3.17 -5.04
C THR A 53 -15.12 3.65 -3.84
N PHE A 54 -14.76 4.93 -3.78
CA PHE A 54 -14.00 5.47 -2.67
C PHE A 54 -14.46 6.87 -2.28
N LEU A 55 -14.19 7.24 -1.02
CA LEU A 55 -14.53 8.55 -0.48
C LEU A 55 -13.33 9.51 -0.55
N TRP A 56 -13.48 10.60 -1.31
CA TRP A 56 -12.50 11.68 -1.36
C TRP A 56 -13.15 13.03 -1.14
N LYS A 57 -12.68 13.76 -0.12
CA LYS A 57 -13.22 15.08 0.26
C LYS A 57 -14.76 15.08 0.38
N GLY A 58 -15.31 14.05 1.01
CA GLY A 58 -16.75 13.88 1.23
C GLY A 58 -17.57 13.48 0.01
N ARG A 59 -16.94 13.18 -1.14
CA ARG A 59 -17.64 12.73 -2.36
C ARG A 59 -17.23 11.31 -2.74
N ARG A 60 -18.22 10.49 -3.10
CA ARG A 60 -17.99 9.17 -3.69
C ARG A 60 -17.45 9.33 -5.11
N ARG A 61 -16.44 8.54 -5.43
CA ARG A 61 -15.79 8.47 -6.74
C ARG A 61 -15.57 7.02 -7.11
N GLN A 62 -15.45 6.73 -8.40
CA GLN A 62 -15.05 5.42 -8.89
C GLN A 62 -13.64 5.50 -9.45
N GLY A 63 -12.88 4.45 -9.25
CA GLY A 63 -11.54 4.30 -9.82
C GLY A 63 -11.09 2.86 -9.78
N GLU A 64 -9.85 2.63 -10.17
CA GLU A 64 -9.24 1.32 -10.22
C GLU A 64 -7.99 1.30 -9.33
N ILE A 65 -7.85 0.27 -8.52
CA ILE A 65 -6.67 0.09 -7.67
C ILE A 65 -5.47 -0.24 -8.56
N ARG A 66 -4.41 0.56 -8.48
CA ARG A 66 -3.18 0.36 -9.27
C ARG A 66 -1.97 -0.03 -8.45
N ASP A 67 -2.00 0.23 -7.16
CA ASP A 67 -0.95 -0.16 -6.25
C ASP A 67 -1.52 -0.30 -4.83
N ILE A 68 -0.90 -1.14 -4.04
CA ILE A 68 -1.25 -1.37 -2.64
C ILE A 68 0.08 -1.52 -1.91
N ARG A 69 0.30 -0.71 -0.89
CA ARG A 69 1.52 -0.76 -0.09
C ARG A 69 1.20 -0.79 1.39
N LEU A 70 2.18 -1.23 2.16
CA LEU A 70 2.13 -1.19 3.62
C LEU A 70 3.06 -0.09 4.14
N THR A 71 2.50 0.93 4.77
CA THR A 71 3.27 2.02 5.38
C THR A 71 3.19 1.95 6.90
N ALA A 72 4.25 2.34 7.60
CA ALA A 72 4.15 2.66 9.02
C ALA A 72 4.01 4.18 9.16
N ALA A 73 2.82 4.65 9.52
CA ALA A 73 2.62 6.06 9.81
C ALA A 73 3.39 6.41 11.10
N GLY A 74 4.62 6.92 10.96
CA GLY A 74 5.39 7.58 12.03
C GLY A 74 5.46 6.82 13.36
N GLY A 75 5.78 5.52 13.35
CA GLY A 75 5.89 4.69 14.55
C GLY A 75 4.59 4.04 15.04
N GLY A 76 3.48 4.20 14.30
CA GLY A 76 2.23 3.47 14.49
C GLY A 76 2.21 2.07 13.85
N PRO A 77 1.11 1.33 14.03
CA PRO A 77 0.94 0.02 13.41
C PRO A 77 0.98 0.09 11.87
N PRO A 78 1.39 -1.00 11.21
CA PRO A 78 1.41 -1.06 9.75
C PRO A 78 0.01 -0.81 9.18
N THR A 79 -0.06 0.08 8.19
CA THR A 79 -1.30 0.55 7.56
C THR A 79 -1.28 0.23 6.08
N LEU A 80 -2.39 -0.31 5.57
CA LEU A 80 -2.58 -0.54 4.14
C LEU A 80 -2.99 0.75 3.45
N GLU A 81 -2.22 1.14 2.44
CA GLU A 81 -2.53 2.25 1.54
C GLU A 81 -2.72 1.75 0.11
N TYR A 82 -3.71 2.31 -0.56
CA TYR A 82 -4.09 1.96 -1.92
C TYR A 82 -3.91 3.19 -2.80
N ILE A 83 -3.32 3.02 -3.99
CA ILE A 83 -3.51 4.00 -5.06
C ILE A 83 -4.73 3.62 -5.86
N VAL A 84 -5.76 4.46 -5.79
CA VAL A 84 -6.91 4.38 -6.68
C VAL A 84 -6.73 5.40 -7.80
N TYR A 85 -6.61 4.93 -9.04
CA TYR A 85 -6.56 5.79 -10.21
C TYR A 85 -7.95 6.04 -10.78
N THR A 86 -8.24 7.31 -11.03
CA THR A 86 -9.36 7.74 -11.87
C THR A 86 -8.82 8.14 -13.26
N SER A 87 -9.67 8.67 -14.15
CA SER A 87 -9.37 9.08 -15.53
C SER A 87 -8.34 10.23 -15.69
N GLY A 88 -7.41 10.39 -14.75
CA GLY A 88 -6.27 11.29 -14.87
C GLY A 88 -5.51 11.54 -13.55
N HIS A 89 -5.94 10.97 -12.43
CA HIS A 89 -5.33 11.23 -11.11
C HIS A 89 -5.29 9.97 -10.24
N GLY A 90 -4.18 9.75 -9.58
CA GLY A 90 -4.02 8.73 -8.52
C GLY A 90 -4.30 9.33 -7.14
N TYR A 91 -5.01 8.58 -6.30
CA TYR A 91 -5.31 8.95 -4.92
C TYR A 91 -4.77 7.89 -3.98
N TRP A 92 -3.85 8.27 -3.10
CA TRP A 92 -3.44 7.44 -1.97
C TRP A 92 -4.50 7.50 -0.87
N LEU A 93 -5.04 6.34 -0.52
CA LEU A 93 -6.16 6.21 0.41
C LEU A 93 -5.91 5.03 1.35
N PRO A 94 -6.26 5.16 2.64
CA PRO A 94 -6.33 3.99 3.52
C PRO A 94 -7.50 3.09 3.10
N GLU A 95 -7.41 1.79 3.42
CA GLU A 95 -8.47 0.79 3.13
C GLU A 95 -9.85 1.25 3.60
N SER A 96 -9.93 1.95 4.74
CA SER A 96 -11.18 2.42 5.34
C SER A 96 -11.96 3.47 4.52
N ARG A 97 -11.39 3.96 3.42
CA ARG A 97 -12.06 4.91 2.50
C ARG A 97 -12.52 4.25 1.19
N ILE A 98 -12.38 2.94 1.08
CA ILE A 98 -12.74 2.16 -0.10
C ILE A 98 -13.95 1.29 0.28
N ASP A 99 -14.99 1.36 -0.56
CA ASP A 99 -16.21 0.55 -0.48
C ASP A 99 -16.10 -0.65 -1.44
#